data_AF-A0A7S1FGU0-F1
#
_entry.id   AF-A0A7S1FGU0-F1
#
_cell.length_a   1.000
_cell.length_b   1.000
_cell.length_c   1.000
_cell.angle_alpha   90.00
_cell.angle_beta   90.00
_cell.angle_gamma   90.00
#
_symmetry.space_group_name_H-M   'P 1'
#
loop_
_entity.id
_entity.type
_entity.pdbx_description
1 polymer ?
#
loop_
_entity_poly.entity_id
_entity_poly.type
_entity_poly.pdbx_seq_one_letter_code
_entity_poly.pdbx_strand_id
1 'polypeptide(L)'
;AVMLSLAAMMQMELPHINVLSKVDMLMDHADDLSFRLEFYTGVDDLSHMLRTLQTIKHPLSVKFKQFNELMAEMIEDYNLVSFEPLDIQDKELTLRVLGRCDTANGHIMNAEKIHDPSDPDSGLKLFH
;
A
#
# COMPACT_ATOMS: atom_id res chain seq x y z
N ALA A 1 6.11 3.61 9.37
CA ALA A 1 6.08 3.32 7.93
C ALA A 1 5.53 4.52 7.16
N VAL A 2 4.26 4.90 7.36
CA VAL A 2 3.58 6.00 6.64
C VAL A 2 4.39 7.30 6.53
N MET A 3 4.86 7.86 7.66
CA MET A 3 5.66 9.11 7.64
C MET A 3 6.99 8.99 6.89
N LEU A 4 7.63 7.83 6.96
CA LEU A 4 8.87 7.57 6.24
C LEU A 4 8.61 7.49 4.73
N SER A 5 7.55 6.76 4.35
CA SER A 5 7.10 6.67 2.96
C SER A 5 6.77 8.05 2.39
N LEU A 6 6.03 8.87 3.14
CA LEU A 6 5.69 10.23 2.73
C LEU A 6 6.94 11.09 2.53
N ALA A 7 7.85 11.09 3.50
CA ALA A 7 9.10 11.84 3.41
C ALA A 7 9.96 11.39 2.21
N ALA A 8 10.05 10.08 1.96
CA ALA A 8 10.77 9.53 0.82
C ALA A 8 10.12 9.94 -0.52
N MET A 9 8.80 9.81 -0.64
CA MET A 9 8.03 10.19 -1.83
C MET A 9 8.17 11.68 -2.15
N MET A 10 8.20 12.54 -1.13
CA MET A 10 8.40 13.98 -1.32
C MET A 10 9.84 14.34 -1.72
N GLN A 11 10.83 13.61 -1.22
CA GLN A 11 12.24 14.01 -1.32
C GLN A 11 12.99 13.35 -2.49
N MET A 12 12.56 12.17 -2.95
CA MET A 12 13.36 11.32 -3.84
C MET A 12 13.02 11.42 -5.34
N GLU A 13 12.00 12.19 -5.76
CA GLU A 13 11.65 12.42 -7.19
C GLU A 13 11.60 11.15 -8.07
N LEU A 14 11.30 9.98 -7.49
CA LEU A 14 11.27 8.69 -8.18
C LEU A 14 9.90 8.02 -7.98
N PRO A 15 9.46 7.20 -8.95
CA PRO A 15 8.26 6.37 -8.77
C PRO A 15 8.44 5.46 -7.55
N HIS A 16 7.57 5.61 -6.55
CA HIS A 16 7.65 4.87 -5.29
C HIS A 16 6.38 4.06 -5.09
N ILE A 17 6.53 2.77 -4.82
CA ILE A 17 5.44 1.87 -4.44
C ILE A 17 5.73 1.39 -3.04
N ASN A 18 4.82 1.63 -2.10
CA ASN A 18 4.93 1.03 -0.77
C ASN A 18 4.29 -0.36 -0.81
N VAL A 19 4.97 -1.36 -0.26
CA VAL A 19 4.47 -2.75 -0.24
C VAL A 19 4.41 -3.25 1.19
N LEU A 20 3.26 -3.82 1.57
CA LEU A 20 3.12 -4.61 2.79
C LEU A 20 3.42 -6.06 2.44
N SER A 21 4.65 -6.51 2.70
CA SER A 21 5.18 -7.77 2.16
C SER A 21 4.78 -9.06 2.88
N LYS A 22 4.12 -8.96 4.04
CA LYS A 22 3.77 -10.08 4.92
C LYS A 22 2.34 -10.00 5.41
N VAL A 23 1.41 -9.87 4.47
CA VAL A 23 -0.01 -9.76 4.81
C VAL A 23 -0.55 -11.09 5.34
N ASP A 24 0.06 -12.21 4.98
CA ASP A 24 -0.17 -13.54 5.55
C ASP A 24 -0.16 -13.53 7.09
N MET A 25 0.89 -12.96 7.70
CA MET A 25 1.00 -12.86 9.15
C MET A 25 -0.10 -11.99 9.78
N LEU A 26 -0.59 -11.01 9.03
CA LEU A 26 -1.68 -10.12 9.42
C LEU A 26 -3.03 -10.85 9.35
N MET A 27 -3.23 -11.73 8.36
CA MET A 27 -4.41 -12.56 8.24
C MET A 27 -4.49 -13.61 9.35
N ASP A 28 -3.35 -14.19 9.75
CA ASP A 28 -3.28 -15.13 10.88
C ASP A 28 -3.75 -14.50 12.21
N HIS A 29 -3.64 -13.17 12.34
CA HIS A 29 -4.07 -12.40 13.51
C HIS A 29 -5.25 -11.47 13.19
N ALA A 30 -6.07 -11.82 12.19
CA ALA A 30 -7.18 -10.98 11.75
C ALA A 30 -8.18 -10.65 12.87
N ASP A 31 -8.34 -11.54 13.87
CA ASP A 31 -9.23 -11.34 15.01
C ASP A 31 -8.74 -10.22 15.96
N ASP A 32 -7.43 -9.95 15.99
CA ASP A 32 -6.83 -8.89 16.82
C ASP A 32 -6.74 -7.54 16.08
N LEU A 33 -7.10 -7.51 14.79
CA LEU A 33 -7.04 -6.30 13.98
C LEU A 33 -8.20 -5.35 14.32
N SER A 34 -7.84 -4.11 14.71
CA SER A 34 -8.83 -3.07 14.99
C SER A 34 -9.56 -2.56 13.74
N PHE A 35 -9.00 -2.80 12.55
CA PHE A 35 -9.52 -2.33 11.27
C PHE A 35 -9.41 -3.41 10.19
N ARG A 36 -10.16 -3.28 9.09
CA ARG A 36 -9.98 -4.16 7.93
C ARG A 36 -8.66 -3.88 7.22
N LEU A 37 -8.16 -4.85 6.47
CA LEU A 37 -6.90 -4.71 5.72
C LEU A 37 -6.90 -3.48 4.79
N GLU A 38 -8.04 -3.16 4.18
CA GLU A 38 -8.14 -2.01 3.27
C GLU A 38 -7.79 -0.68 3.95
N PHE A 39 -8.05 -0.56 5.26
CA PHE A 39 -7.72 0.62 6.04
C PHE A 39 -6.19 0.82 6.14
N TYR A 40 -5.46 -0.28 6.35
CA TYR A 40 -4.00 -0.25 6.47
C TYR A 40 -3.32 -0.05 5.11
N THR A 41 -3.98 -0.42 4.01
CA THR A 41 -3.45 -0.23 2.65
C THR A 41 -3.78 1.14 2.07
N GLY A 42 -5.00 1.64 2.29
CA GLY A 42 -5.48 2.89 1.69
C GLY A 42 -4.90 4.12 2.38
N VAL A 43 -4.75 4.08 3.71
CA VAL A 43 -4.37 5.27 4.50
C VAL A 43 -5.34 6.46 4.26
N ASP A 44 -6.58 6.15 3.86
CA ASP A 44 -7.65 7.11 3.61
C ASP A 44 -8.59 7.14 4.83
N ASP A 45 -8.91 8.34 5.34
CA ASP A 45 -9.72 8.59 6.55
C ASP A 45 -9.11 8.09 7.88
N LEU A 46 -8.00 8.72 8.29
CA LEU A 46 -7.35 8.52 9.59
C LEU A 46 -8.21 8.99 10.77
N SER A 47 -9.32 9.71 10.53
CA SER A 47 -10.25 10.11 11.59
C SER A 47 -10.78 8.90 12.36
N HIS A 48 -10.97 7.76 11.70
CA HIS A 48 -11.39 6.52 12.37
C HIS A 48 -10.32 6.00 13.34
N MET A 49 -9.04 6.00 12.94
CA MET A 49 -7.93 5.63 13.82
C MET A 49 -7.80 6.59 15.00
N LEU A 50 -7.95 7.91 14.77
CA LEU A 50 -7.90 8.91 15.83
C LEU A 50 -8.98 8.67 16.90
N ARG A 51 -10.21 8.33 16.50
CA ARG A 51 -11.30 7.97 17.43
C ARG A 51 -10.96 6.74 18.27
N THR A 52 -10.40 5.70 17.66
CA THR A 52 -9.97 4.49 18.37
C THR A 52 -8.84 4.80 19.36
N LEU A 53 -7.84 5.58 18.96
CA LEU A 53 -6.74 6.01 19.84
C LEU A 53 -7.21 6.83 21.04
N GLN A 54 -8.25 7.66 20.87
CA GLN A 54 -8.85 8.42 21.96
C GLN A 54 -9.68 7.54 22.92
N THR A 55 -10.25 6.44 22.41
CA THR A 55 -11.00 5.47 23.21
C THR A 55 -10.08 4.64 24.11
N ILE A 56 -8.90 4.29 23.59
CA ILE A 56 -7.84 3.65 24.35
C ILE A 56 -7.26 4.71 25.29
N LYS A 57 -7.70 4.72 26.57
CA LYS A 57 -7.27 5.66 27.62
C LYS A 57 -5.80 5.49 28.06
N HIS A 58 -4.90 5.35 27.11
CA HIS A 58 -3.48 5.28 27.36
C HIS A 58 -2.93 6.68 27.68
N PRO A 59 -2.06 6.85 28.70
CA PRO A 59 -1.50 8.16 29.07
C PRO A 59 -0.83 8.91 27.90
N LEU A 60 -0.23 8.17 26.96
CA LEU A 60 0.39 8.76 25.77
C LEU A 60 -0.64 9.29 24.77
N SER A 61 -1.80 8.64 24.62
CA SER A 61 -2.86 9.11 23.71
C SER A 61 -3.40 10.47 24.14
N VAL A 62 -3.54 10.69 25.45
CA VAL A 62 -3.98 11.98 26.00
C VAL A 62 -2.93 13.06 25.81
N LYS A 63 -1.65 12.73 26.08
CA LYS A 63 -0.53 13.67 25.93
C LYS A 63 -0.30 14.10 24.49
N PHE A 64 -0.42 13.18 23.54
CA PHE A 64 -0.09 13.41 22.13
C PHE A 64 -1.31 13.59 21.22
N LYS A 65 -2.49 13.88 21.80
CA LYS A 65 -3.74 14.02 21.04
C LYS A 65 -3.59 14.99 19.85
N GLN A 66 -3.20 16.24 20.13
CA GLN A 66 -3.05 17.28 19.11
C GLN A 66 -1.97 16.94 18.08
N PHE A 67 -0.89 16.27 18.51
CA PHE A 67 0.18 15.83 17.62
C PHE A 67 -0.30 14.77 16.63
N ASN A 68 -1.06 13.78 17.11
CA ASN A 68 -1.61 12.73 16.26
C ASN A 68 -2.63 13.30 15.25
N GLU A 69 -3.43 14.30 15.67
CA GLU A 69 -4.37 15.00 14.79
C GLU A 69 -3.63 15.74 13.65
N LEU A 70 -2.60 16.52 13.98
CA LEU A 70 -1.80 17.22 12.97
C LEU A 70 -1.05 16.28 12.02
N MET A 71 -0.59 15.13 12.54
CA MET A 71 0.06 14.11 11.70
C MET A 71 -0.93 13.45 10.74
N ALA A 72 -2.15 13.18 11.20
CA ALA A 72 -3.20 12.62 10.34
C ALA A 72 -3.60 13.61 9.24
N GLU A 73 -3.83 14.88 9.59
CA GLU A 73 -4.12 15.97 8.65
C GLU A 73 -3.02 16.10 7.60
N MET A 74 -1.74 16.11 8.02
CA MET A 74 -0.62 16.17 7.09
C MET A 74 -0.60 14.98 6.11
N ILE A 75 -0.82 13.76 6.59
CA ILE A 75 -0.82 12.56 5.73
C ILE A 75 -1.96 12.63 4.70
N GLU A 76 -3.16 13.02 5.14
CA GLU A 76 -4.35 13.15 4.31
C GLU A 76 -4.21 14.28 3.28
N ASP A 77 -3.59 15.41 3.66
CA ASP A 77 -3.37 16.56 2.76
C ASP A 77 -2.46 16.22 1.58
N TYR A 78 -1.41 15.41 1.81
CA TYR A 78 -0.53 14.98 0.73
C TYR A 78 -1.16 13.88 -0.12
N ASN A 79 -1.92 12.96 0.49
CA ASN A 79 -2.59 11.84 -0.20
C ASN A 79 -1.67 11.06 -1.18
N LEU A 80 -0.39 10.90 -0.82
CA LEU A 80 0.61 10.22 -1.65
C LEU A 80 0.86 8.77 -1.23
N VAL A 81 0.59 8.46 0.04
CA VAL A 81 1.01 7.20 0.63
C VAL A 81 -0.15 6.21 0.60
N SER A 82 -0.03 5.22 -0.27
CA SER A 82 -0.81 3.99 -0.21
C SER A 82 0.14 2.79 -0.22
N PHE A 83 -0.34 1.65 0.25
CA PHE A 83 0.40 0.40 0.27
C PHE A 83 -0.30 -0.66 -0.56
N GLU A 84 0.48 -1.41 -1.33
CA GLU A 84 0.00 -2.63 -1.98
C GLU A 84 0.22 -3.84 -1.05
N PRO A 85 -0.82 -4.63 -0.77
CA PRO A 85 -0.68 -5.87 -0.02
C PRO A 85 0.04 -6.92 -0.86
N LEU A 86 0.98 -7.63 -0.24
CA LEU A 86 1.69 -8.73 -0.85
C LEU A 86 1.74 -9.91 0.12
N ASP A 87 1.37 -11.06 -0.43
CA ASP A 87 1.65 -12.37 0.11
C ASP A 87 2.34 -13.16 -1.01
N ILE A 88 3.52 -13.73 -0.71
CA ILE A 88 4.29 -14.50 -1.69
C ILE A 88 3.64 -15.86 -2.02
N GLN A 89 2.77 -16.35 -1.14
CA GLN A 89 1.99 -17.57 -1.38
C GLN A 89 0.83 -17.29 -2.35
N ASP A 90 0.37 -16.03 -2.43
CA ASP A 90 -0.70 -15.61 -3.32
C ASP A 90 -0.13 -15.05 -4.64
N LYS A 91 -0.37 -15.81 -5.71
CA LYS A 91 0.05 -15.44 -7.07
C LYS A 91 -0.68 -14.19 -7.57
N GLU A 92 -1.94 -13.99 -7.22
CA GLU A 92 -2.73 -12.84 -7.68
C GLU A 92 -2.20 -11.54 -7.08
N LEU A 93 -1.94 -11.51 -5.78
CA LEU A 93 -1.32 -10.36 -5.11
C LEU A 93 0.07 -10.05 -5.67
N THR A 94 0.87 -11.09 -5.93
CA THR A 94 2.19 -10.93 -6.56
C THR A 94 2.09 -10.32 -7.97
N LEU A 95 1.15 -10.79 -8.79
CA LEU A 95 0.92 -10.24 -10.14
C LEU A 95 0.41 -8.80 -10.09
N ARG A 96 -0.42 -8.46 -9.11
CA ARG A 96 -0.90 -7.08 -8.91
C ARG A 96 0.25 -6.13 -8.59
N VAL A 97 1.14 -6.50 -7.66
CA VAL A 97 2.33 -5.69 -7.34
C VAL A 97 3.24 -5.55 -8.57
N LEU A 98 3.45 -6.63 -9.32
CA LEU A 98 4.22 -6.58 -10.57
C LEU A 98 3.61 -5.59 -11.58
N GLY A 99 2.29 -5.66 -11.79
CA GLY A 99 1.60 -4.73 -12.69
C GLY A 99 1.68 -3.27 -12.23
N ARG A 100 1.70 -3.03 -10.91
CA ARG A 100 1.95 -1.68 -10.35
C ARG A 100 3.37 -1.22 -10.62
N CYS A 101 4.38 -2.07 -10.47
CA CYS A 101 5.77 -1.78 -10.82
C CYS A 101 5.91 -1.46 -12.32
N ASP A 102 5.29 -2.25 -13.18
CA ASP A 102 5.30 -2.01 -14.63
C ASP A 102 4.68 -0.66 -14.98
N THR A 103 3.52 -0.36 -14.39
CA THR A 103 2.83 0.93 -14.57
C THR A 103 3.70 2.10 -14.09
N ALA A 104 4.35 1.97 -12.94
CA ALA A 104 5.22 2.99 -12.38
C ALA A 104 6.50 3.23 -13.22
N ASN A 105 6.98 2.20 -13.91
CA ASN A 105 8.06 2.27 -14.89
C ASN A 105 7.61 2.80 -16.27
N GLY A 106 6.31 3.10 -16.45
CA GLY A 106 5.75 3.58 -17.71
C GLY A 106 5.33 2.49 -18.69
N HIS A 107 5.43 1.22 -18.30
CA HIS A 107 4.89 0.10 -19.08
C HIS A 107 3.39 -0.03 -18.81
N ILE A 108 2.61 0.74 -19.56
CA ILE A 108 1.17 0.51 -19.66
C ILE A 108 1.00 -0.64 -20.65
N MET A 109 0.53 -1.80 -20.20
CA MET A 109 -0.03 -2.80 -21.11
C MET A 109 -1.22 -2.16 -21.80
N ASN A 110 -0.97 -1.49 -22.93
CA ASN A 110 -1.99 -1.28 -23.93
C ASN A 110 -2.59 -2.65 -24.17
N ALA A 111 -3.92 -2.74 -24.13
CA ALA A 111 -4.65 -3.97 -24.37
C ALA A 111 -4.48 -4.46 -25.82
N GLU A 112 -3.25 -4.77 -26.23
CA GLU A 112 -3.02 -5.78 -27.24
C GLU A 112 -3.34 -7.10 -26.55
N LYS A 113 -4.52 -7.62 -26.88
CA LYS A 113 -5.01 -8.94 -26.49
C LYS A 113 -3.85 -9.91 -26.43
N ILE A 114 -3.44 -10.29 -25.22
CA ILE A 114 -2.48 -11.37 -25.02
C ILE A 114 -3.18 -12.63 -25.53
N HIS A 115 -2.75 -13.07 -26.72
CA HIS A 115 -3.05 -14.38 -27.23
C HIS A 115 -2.48 -15.39 -26.23
N ASP A 116 -3.36 -16.27 -25.75
CA ASP A 116 -3.11 -17.51 -25.00
C ASP A 116 -1.70 -17.71 -24.40
N PRO A 117 -1.55 -17.74 -23.06
CA PRO A 117 -0.27 -17.96 -22.37
C PRO A 117 0.37 -19.34 -22.60
N SER A 118 -0.24 -20.19 -23.44
CA SER A 118 0.30 -21.47 -23.90
C SER A 118 1.27 -21.35 -25.09
N ASP A 119 1.34 -20.19 -25.76
CA ASP A 119 2.02 -20.07 -27.05
C ASP A 119 3.54 -19.75 -26.90
N PRO A 120 4.44 -20.70 -27.23
CA PRO A 120 5.89 -20.53 -27.04
C PRO A 120 6.53 -19.45 -27.91
N ASP A 121 5.83 -18.93 -28.93
CA ASP A 121 6.36 -17.94 -29.87
C ASP A 121 6.23 -16.48 -29.36
N SER A 122 5.40 -16.26 -28.33
CA SER A 122 5.14 -14.93 -27.77
C SER A 122 6.28 -14.43 -26.89
N GLY A 123 7.08 -15.33 -26.29
CA GLY A 123 8.25 -14.98 -25.49
C GLY A 123 9.44 -14.48 -26.31
N LEU A 124 9.55 -14.87 -27.59
CA LEU A 124 10.68 -14.50 -28.44
C LEU A 124 10.54 -13.11 -29.08
N LYS A 125 9.33 -12.55 -29.17
CA LYS A 125 9.07 -11.25 -29.80
C LYS A 125 9.24 -10.05 -28.86
N LEU A 126 9.54 -10.28 -27.59
CA LEU A 126 9.80 -9.20 -26.62
C LEU A 126 11.23 -8.61 -26.73
N PHE A 127 12.12 -9.23 -27.50
CA PHE A 127 13.53 -8.87 -27.61
C PHE A 127 14.00 -8.56 -29.04
N HIS A 128 13.17 -7.87 -29.82
CA HIS A 128 13.62 -7.29 -31.09
C HIS A 128 13.02 -5.92 -31.37
#